data_AF-E7A1M1-F1
#
_entry.id   AF-E7A1M1-F1
#
_cell.length_a   1.000
_cell.length_b   1.000
_cell.length_c   1.000
_cell.angle_alpha   90.00
_cell.angle_beta   90.00
_cell.angle_gamma   90.00
#
_symmetry.space_group_name_H-M   'P 1'
#
loop_
_entity.id
_entity.type
_entity.pdbx_description
1 polymer ?
#
loop_
_entity_poly.entity_id
_entity_poly.type
_entity_poly.pdbx_seq_one_letter_code
_entity_poly.pdbx_strand_id
1 'polypeptide(L)'
;MDDASAAVKRAGSAADTEEDFSTVPTTTAASENGLEDLSISETDSNTRVTPGDTTSSAAAAVGTQANVNDAVPSPAPARGADEPAAPASRADTASLGTGASGLVLFDLTACFSPHTVKTLLDLKLLNVGYERQRLTFVQVRNELASRVADNVTVPALELSDGSHIVDSWNIAEYLERRHPQGYRVFGDSATKRLAAMLNQFGKTVLAPHIGPLAQKGVHAMLDKESASYFADVKIGKARWAKVSAMTPAERDAHVQQAIAKLEVVNAMLTCEGGADSTPAPPVAGSTASTPLVDSATNGRRASKSVWLAGGDEPTHADFVLFGWYVFTRAAGAKTAREIWHAHKPIAKWVQALEAWAGDLAHDFV
;
A
#
# COMPACT_ATOMS: atom_id res chain seq x y z
N MET A 1 22.87 19.12 37.90
CA MET A 1 23.18 17.88 37.15
C MET A 1 21.84 17.30 36.82
N ASP A 2 21.26 17.80 35.75
CA ASP A 2 19.91 17.49 35.31
C ASP A 2 19.98 16.36 34.29
N ASP A 3 19.33 15.25 34.60
CA ASP A 3 19.16 14.10 33.72
C ASP A 3 17.74 14.15 33.16
N ALA A 4 17.60 14.64 31.93
CA ALA A 4 16.34 14.75 31.21
C ALA A 4 16.16 13.53 30.30
N SER A 5 15.71 12.41 30.86
CA SER A 5 15.17 11.31 30.06
C SER A 5 13.77 11.69 29.61
N ALA A 6 13.59 11.98 28.32
CA ALA A 6 12.28 12.21 27.71
C ALA A 6 11.44 10.93 27.85
N ALA A 7 10.39 10.97 28.67
CA ALA A 7 9.44 9.90 28.81
C ALA A 7 8.56 9.83 27.55
N VAL A 8 8.67 8.74 26.80
CA VAL A 8 7.66 8.35 25.81
C VAL A 8 6.29 8.39 26.49
N LYS A 9 5.34 9.18 25.96
CA LYS A 9 3.95 9.15 26.43
C LYS A 9 3.47 7.70 26.29
N ARG A 10 3.27 7.01 27.41
CA ARG A 10 2.54 5.73 27.47
C ARG A 10 1.11 6.00 27.02
N ALA A 11 0.84 5.85 25.74
CA ALA A 11 -0.49 5.55 25.25
C ALA A 11 -0.78 4.08 25.61
N GLY A 12 -1.22 3.85 26.84
CA GLY A 12 -1.84 2.58 27.20
C GLY A 12 -3.21 2.54 26.54
N SER A 13 -3.39 1.64 25.57
CA SER A 13 -4.73 1.14 25.27
C SER A 13 -5.11 0.22 26.43
N ALA A 14 -5.86 0.77 27.39
CA ALA A 14 -6.62 0.00 28.35
C ALA A 14 -8.00 -0.23 27.74
N ALA A 15 -8.13 -1.33 27.02
CA ALA A 15 -9.41 -1.99 26.79
C ALA A 15 -9.12 -3.49 26.65
N ASP A 16 -9.86 -4.26 27.44
CA ASP A 16 -10.05 -5.71 27.36
C ASP A 16 -8.99 -6.61 28.02
N THR A 17 -8.92 -6.50 29.35
CA THR A 17 -8.65 -7.64 30.22
C THR A 17 -9.94 -8.42 30.48
N GLU A 18 -9.96 -9.66 30.00
CA GLU A 18 -10.71 -10.86 30.44
C GLU A 18 -12.15 -10.73 30.97
N GLU A 19 -13.09 -11.43 30.31
CA GLU A 19 -14.12 -12.21 31.01
C GLU A 19 -14.27 -13.61 30.38
N ASP A 20 -14.15 -14.59 31.27
CA ASP A 20 -14.35 -16.03 31.12
C ASP A 20 -15.84 -16.36 30.99
N PHE A 21 -16.23 -17.20 30.03
CA PHE A 21 -17.42 -18.06 30.17
C PHE A 21 -17.25 -19.39 29.43
N SER A 22 -17.03 -20.43 30.24
CA SER A 22 -17.20 -21.85 29.91
C SER A 22 -18.68 -22.28 29.88
N THR A 23 -19.13 -22.96 28.82
CA THR A 23 -19.86 -24.27 28.82
C THR A 23 -20.35 -24.73 27.41
N VAL A 24 -19.51 -25.49 26.67
CA VAL A 24 -19.66 -26.85 26.03
C VAL A 24 -21.01 -27.29 25.36
N PRO A 25 -21.09 -28.18 24.29
CA PRO A 25 -20.07 -28.81 23.40
C PRO A 25 -20.35 -28.84 21.86
N THR A 26 -19.31 -29.29 21.11
CA THR A 26 -19.29 -29.99 19.78
C THR A 26 -19.42 -29.11 18.51
N THR A 27 -18.58 -29.17 17.45
CA THR A 27 -17.55 -30.12 17.01
C THR A 27 -16.45 -29.41 16.18
N THR A 28 -15.22 -29.89 16.32
CA THR A 28 -14.00 -29.75 15.49
C THR A 28 -13.97 -28.84 14.25
N ALA A 29 -13.16 -27.77 14.31
CA ALA A 29 -11.90 -27.60 13.56
C ALA A 29 -11.22 -26.28 13.99
N ALA A 30 -10.03 -26.36 14.58
CA ALA A 30 -9.29 -25.21 15.08
C ALA A 30 -8.66 -24.41 13.91
N SER A 31 -9.01 -23.14 13.80
CA SER A 31 -8.32 -22.15 12.96
C SER A 31 -7.97 -20.96 13.84
N GLU A 32 -6.76 -20.96 14.40
CA GLU A 32 -6.20 -19.81 15.12
C GLU A 32 -5.80 -18.71 14.12
N ASN A 33 -6.73 -17.82 13.80
CA ASN A 33 -6.44 -16.61 13.03
C ASN A 33 -6.25 -15.43 13.99
N GLY A 34 -5.00 -15.18 14.39
CA GLY A 34 -4.59 -14.03 15.21
C GLY A 34 -3.47 -13.23 14.54
N LEU A 35 -3.74 -12.74 13.32
CA LEU A 35 -2.72 -12.20 12.41
C LEU A 35 -2.89 -10.72 12.02
N GLU A 36 -3.86 -10.03 12.60
CA GLU A 36 -4.27 -8.68 12.21
C GLU A 36 -3.22 -7.58 12.51
N ASP A 37 -2.26 -7.81 13.40
CA ASP A 37 -1.42 -6.73 13.97
C ASP A 37 -0.08 -6.45 13.24
N LEU A 38 0.15 -7.00 12.03
CA LEU A 38 1.30 -6.57 11.17
C LEU A 38 0.91 -5.78 9.95
N SER A 39 -0.31 -6.03 9.46
CA SER A 39 -0.99 -5.05 8.65
C SER A 39 -1.46 -3.97 9.61
N ILE A 40 -0.75 -2.85 9.65
CA ILE A 40 -1.37 -1.63 10.17
C ILE A 40 -2.70 -1.51 9.40
N SER A 41 -3.81 -1.54 10.14
CA SER A 41 -5.16 -1.44 9.58
C SER A 41 -5.24 -0.15 8.75
N GLU A 42 -5.20 -0.27 7.42
CA GLU A 42 -5.72 0.76 6.51
C GLU A 42 -7.27 0.80 6.59
N THR A 43 -7.89 0.02 7.50
CA THR A 43 -9.33 -0.23 7.60
C THR A 43 -9.99 0.31 8.86
N ASP A 44 -9.28 1.00 9.76
CA ASP A 44 -9.93 1.66 10.90
C ASP A 44 -10.53 3.01 10.45
N SER A 45 -11.43 2.93 9.45
CA SER A 45 -12.56 3.85 9.38
C SER A 45 -13.44 3.53 10.59
N ASN A 46 -13.24 4.26 11.70
CA ASN A 46 -14.13 4.18 12.85
C ASN A 46 -15.58 4.45 12.42
N THR A 47 -16.33 3.39 12.17
CA THR A 47 -17.79 3.44 12.02
C THR A 47 -18.38 2.64 13.16
N ARG A 48 -18.50 3.28 14.33
CA ARG A 48 -19.31 2.71 15.42
C ARG A 48 -20.77 3.01 15.11
N VAL A 49 -21.52 2.01 14.64
CA VAL A 49 -22.98 2.05 14.67
C VAL A 49 -23.40 1.71 16.09
N THR A 50 -23.98 2.67 16.81
CA THR A 50 -24.66 2.43 18.07
C THR A 50 -26.02 1.77 17.81
N PRO A 51 -26.43 0.75 18.59
CA PRO A 51 -27.82 0.33 18.62
C PRO A 51 -28.65 1.48 19.21
N GLY A 52 -29.67 1.91 18.47
CA GLY A 52 -30.60 2.91 18.96
C GLY A 52 -31.50 2.32 20.04
N ASP A 53 -31.54 2.99 21.19
CA ASP A 53 -32.72 2.99 22.05
C ASP A 53 -33.19 4.43 22.27
N THR A 54 -34.49 4.59 22.07
CA THR A 54 -35.27 5.82 22.07
C THR A 54 -35.32 6.49 23.44
N THR A 55 -35.09 7.81 23.51
CA THR A 55 -36.05 8.87 23.89
C THR A 55 -35.39 10.13 24.49
N SER A 56 -35.81 11.29 23.95
CA SER A 56 -36.00 12.61 24.57
C SER A 56 -34.81 13.55 24.91
N SER A 57 -34.86 14.69 24.21
CA SER A 57 -34.73 16.08 24.71
C SER A 57 -33.35 16.73 24.91
N ALA A 58 -33.07 17.63 23.95
CA ALA A 58 -32.62 19.02 24.11
C ALA A 58 -31.12 19.39 24.17
N ALA A 59 -30.85 20.43 23.38
CA ALA A 59 -29.82 21.47 23.46
C ALA A 59 -28.44 21.23 22.82
N ALA A 60 -28.10 22.21 21.99
CA ALA A 60 -26.93 22.34 21.12
C ALA A 60 -25.57 22.28 21.84
N ALA A 61 -24.64 21.59 21.20
CA ALA A 61 -23.22 21.96 21.15
C ALA A 61 -22.65 21.48 19.81
N VAL A 62 -22.40 22.40 18.89
CA VAL A 62 -21.70 22.12 17.63
C VAL A 62 -20.21 22.06 17.96
N GLY A 63 -19.69 20.85 18.09
CA GLY A 63 -18.26 20.55 18.05
C GLY A 63 -18.02 19.63 16.86
N THR A 64 -17.71 20.21 15.70
CA THR A 64 -17.33 19.44 14.51
C THR A 64 -15.92 18.91 14.71
N GLN A 65 -15.77 17.63 15.08
CA GLN A 65 -14.51 16.92 14.84
C GLN A 65 -14.42 16.66 13.34
N ALA A 66 -13.58 17.41 12.64
CA ALA A 66 -13.23 17.13 11.25
C ALA A 66 -12.38 15.84 11.21
N ASN A 67 -12.75 14.90 10.36
CA ASN A 67 -11.98 13.69 10.12
C ASN A 67 -10.76 14.08 9.26
N VAL A 68 -9.56 13.62 9.61
CA VAL A 68 -8.33 13.95 8.85
C VAL A 68 -8.37 13.50 7.39
N ASN A 69 -9.31 12.62 7.03
CA ASN A 69 -9.56 12.20 5.66
C ASN A 69 -10.65 13.01 4.92
N ASP A 70 -11.25 14.04 5.53
CA ASP A 70 -12.33 14.85 4.92
C ASP A 70 -11.88 15.67 3.68
N ALA A 71 -10.57 15.69 3.39
CA ALA A 71 -10.02 16.18 2.13
C ALA A 71 -10.27 15.24 0.93
N VAL A 72 -10.83 14.04 1.16
CA VAL A 72 -11.21 13.07 0.13
C VAL A 72 -12.74 12.97 0.06
N PRO A 73 -13.39 13.52 -1.00
CA PRO A 73 -14.81 13.30 -1.23
C PRO A 73 -15.12 11.80 -1.38
N SER A 74 -16.30 11.36 -0.91
CA SER A 74 -16.79 9.98 -1.08
C SER A 74 -16.59 9.48 -2.52
N PRO A 75 -16.31 8.17 -2.72
CA PRO A 75 -16.09 7.62 -4.06
C PRO A 75 -17.23 7.98 -5.00
N ALA A 76 -16.92 8.71 -6.06
CA ALA A 76 -17.89 8.94 -7.10
C ALA A 76 -18.25 7.58 -7.74
N PRO A 77 -19.54 7.33 -8.07
CA PRO A 77 -19.90 6.19 -8.89
C PRO A 77 -19.04 6.18 -10.16
N ALA A 78 -18.71 4.99 -10.65
CA ALA A 78 -17.93 4.84 -11.88
C ALA A 78 -18.57 5.69 -12.99
N ARG A 79 -17.84 6.70 -13.45
CA ARG A 79 -18.34 7.62 -14.49
C ARG A 79 -18.60 6.86 -15.77
N GLY A 80 -19.74 7.12 -16.39
CA GLY A 80 -19.97 6.78 -17.78
C GLY A 80 -19.04 7.61 -18.68
N ALA A 81 -18.68 7.08 -19.85
CA ALA A 81 -17.70 7.68 -20.76
C ALA A 81 -18.02 9.13 -21.22
N ASP A 82 -19.24 9.63 -20.98
CA ASP A 82 -19.74 10.91 -21.49
C ASP A 82 -20.12 11.94 -20.39
N GLU A 83 -19.76 11.74 -19.12
CA GLU A 83 -20.17 12.66 -18.03
C GLU A 83 -19.20 13.87 -17.87
N PRO A 84 -19.67 15.13 -17.97
CA PRO A 84 -18.82 16.31 -17.80
C PRO A 84 -18.39 16.51 -16.34
N ALA A 85 -17.15 16.95 -16.15
CA ALA A 85 -16.56 17.14 -14.82
C ALA A 85 -17.30 18.21 -13.99
N ALA A 86 -17.61 17.87 -12.74
CA ALA A 86 -18.19 18.80 -11.76
C ALA A 86 -17.22 19.97 -11.45
N PRO A 87 -17.73 21.18 -11.12
CA PRO A 87 -16.90 22.35 -10.87
C PRO A 87 -16.13 22.22 -9.54
N ALA A 88 -14.84 22.47 -9.63
CA ALA A 88 -13.84 22.32 -8.56
C ALA A 88 -13.90 23.47 -7.53
N SER A 89 -13.65 23.15 -6.25
CA SER A 89 -13.43 24.15 -5.20
C SER A 89 -12.03 24.79 -5.34
N ARG A 90 -11.75 25.89 -4.62
CA ARG A 90 -10.49 26.65 -4.75
C ARG A 90 -9.22 25.87 -4.34
N ALA A 91 -9.36 24.75 -3.62
CA ALA A 91 -8.29 23.80 -3.30
C ALA A 91 -8.11 22.69 -4.38
N ASP A 92 -9.02 22.62 -5.37
CA ASP A 92 -9.00 21.63 -6.44
C ASP A 92 -8.28 22.11 -7.73
N THR A 93 -7.76 23.34 -7.77
CA THR A 93 -7.28 23.95 -9.01
C THR A 93 -5.76 23.85 -9.26
N ALA A 94 -4.99 23.31 -8.32
CA ALA A 94 -3.54 23.15 -8.50
C ALA A 94 -3.21 21.77 -9.08
N SER A 95 -2.87 21.70 -10.37
CA SER A 95 -2.32 20.49 -10.98
C SER A 95 -0.92 20.18 -10.40
N LEU A 96 -0.64 18.90 -10.15
CA LEU A 96 0.67 18.47 -9.64
C LEU A 96 1.75 18.63 -10.73
N GLY A 97 2.92 19.16 -10.35
CA GLY A 97 4.03 19.46 -11.26
C GLY A 97 5.31 18.69 -10.92
N THR A 98 6.30 18.82 -11.81
CA THR A 98 7.62 18.17 -11.68
C THR A 98 8.56 18.88 -10.70
N GLY A 99 8.33 20.18 -10.42
CA GLY A 99 8.98 20.90 -9.33
C GLY A 99 8.38 20.52 -7.97
N ALA A 100 9.08 20.78 -6.86
CA ALA A 100 8.56 20.54 -5.52
C ALA A 100 7.19 21.23 -5.37
N SER A 101 6.13 20.44 -5.44
CA SER A 101 4.75 20.93 -5.59
C SER A 101 4.17 21.45 -4.26
N GLY A 102 5.04 21.93 -3.37
CA GLY A 102 4.71 22.15 -1.95
C GLY A 102 4.32 20.87 -1.22
N LEU A 103 4.58 19.70 -1.81
CA LEU A 103 4.28 18.40 -1.22
C LEU A 103 5.42 17.92 -0.32
N VAL A 104 5.09 17.49 0.89
CA VAL A 104 6.02 16.82 1.80
C VAL A 104 5.56 15.39 2.04
N LEU A 105 6.35 14.41 1.63
CA LEU A 105 6.13 13.00 1.94
C LEU A 105 6.84 12.65 3.24
N PHE A 106 6.08 12.23 4.24
CA PHE A 106 6.60 11.61 5.46
C PHE A 106 6.74 10.09 5.26
N ASP A 107 7.93 9.58 5.51
CA ASP A 107 8.28 8.16 5.38
C ASP A 107 9.23 7.75 6.53
N LEU A 108 9.51 6.46 6.69
CA LEU A 108 10.49 5.92 7.61
C LEU A 108 11.93 6.19 7.13
N THR A 109 12.85 6.33 8.08
CA THR A 109 14.29 6.43 7.82
C THR A 109 14.87 5.23 7.07
N ALA A 110 14.28 4.05 7.25
CA ALA A 110 14.59 2.85 6.48
C ALA A 110 13.40 2.49 5.58
N CYS A 111 13.63 2.39 4.26
CA CYS A 111 12.57 2.18 3.27
C CYS A 111 12.21 0.68 3.13
N PHE A 112 11.65 0.10 4.20
CA PHE A 112 11.17 -1.29 4.18
C PHE A 112 9.65 -1.38 4.14
N SER A 113 8.92 -0.30 4.47
CA SER A 113 7.46 -0.36 4.60
C SER A 113 6.81 -0.53 3.22
N PRO A 114 6.01 -1.59 3.00
CA PRO A 114 5.36 -1.82 1.70
C PRO A 114 4.45 -0.66 1.31
N HIS A 115 3.84 0.02 2.30
CA HIS A 115 2.94 1.15 2.08
C HIS A 115 3.67 2.40 1.60
N THR A 116 4.87 2.64 2.13
CA THR A 116 5.69 3.80 1.77
C THR A 116 6.31 3.62 0.39
N VAL A 117 6.75 2.40 0.07
CA VAL A 117 7.31 2.02 -1.23
C VAL A 117 6.31 2.28 -2.34
N LYS A 118 5.05 1.85 -2.20
CA LYS A 118 4.05 2.07 -3.26
C LYS A 118 3.78 3.55 -3.52
N THR A 119 3.70 4.39 -2.48
CA THR A 119 3.56 5.85 -2.65
C THR A 119 4.76 6.50 -3.34
N LEU A 120 5.99 6.08 -3.01
CA LEU A 120 7.19 6.56 -3.71
C LEU A 120 7.18 6.23 -5.20
N LEU A 121 6.71 5.02 -5.54
CA LEU A 121 6.62 4.56 -6.92
C LEU A 121 5.47 5.25 -7.67
N ASP A 122 4.33 5.53 -7.01
CA ASP A 122 3.25 6.36 -7.59
C ASP A 122 3.75 7.76 -7.93
N LEU A 123 4.44 8.43 -7.00
CA LEU A 123 5.01 9.76 -7.21
C LEU A 123 6.01 9.76 -8.37
N LYS A 124 6.82 8.69 -8.49
CA LYS A 124 7.75 8.51 -9.61
C LYS A 124 7.01 8.30 -10.94
N LEU A 125 6.00 7.43 -10.99
CA LEU A 125 5.22 7.15 -12.20
C LEU A 125 4.58 8.43 -12.75
N LEU A 126 4.09 9.27 -11.84
CA LEU A 126 3.47 10.54 -12.16
C LEU A 126 4.49 11.67 -12.40
N ASN A 127 5.77 11.44 -12.11
CA ASN A 127 6.83 12.44 -12.15
C ASN A 127 6.47 13.69 -11.31
N VAL A 128 5.93 13.48 -10.12
CA VAL A 128 5.53 14.55 -9.19
C VAL A 128 6.69 14.87 -8.24
N GLY A 129 7.05 16.15 -8.16
CA GLY A 129 8.10 16.61 -7.25
C GLY A 129 7.61 16.75 -5.80
N TYR A 130 8.37 16.22 -4.85
CA TYR A 130 8.08 16.26 -3.41
C TYR A 130 9.35 16.45 -2.58
N GLU A 131 9.21 17.02 -1.38
CA GLU A 131 10.21 16.94 -0.33
C GLU A 131 9.99 15.64 0.46
N ARG A 132 11.06 14.90 0.77
CA ARG A 132 10.98 13.66 1.53
C ARG A 132 11.49 13.87 2.96
N GLN A 133 10.60 13.79 3.95
CA GLN A 133 10.95 13.82 5.36
C GLN A 133 10.95 12.40 5.93
N ARG A 134 12.15 11.94 6.30
CA ARG A 134 12.38 10.60 6.83
C ARG A 134 12.38 10.64 8.37
N LEU A 135 11.53 9.83 8.98
CA LEU A 135 11.25 9.82 10.41
C LEU A 135 11.52 8.44 11.00
N THR A 136 11.98 8.38 12.25
CA THR A 136 12.01 7.11 13.01
C THR A 136 10.61 6.72 13.49
N PHE A 137 10.42 5.51 14.01
CA PHE A 137 9.11 5.13 14.59
C PHE A 137 8.70 6.05 15.73
N VAL A 138 9.67 6.46 16.55
CA VAL A 138 9.45 7.36 17.68
C VAL A 138 9.04 8.75 17.18
N GLN A 139 9.69 9.27 16.15
CA GLN A 139 9.34 10.57 15.57
C GLN A 139 7.94 10.54 14.92
N VAL A 140 7.56 9.43 14.28
CA VAL A 140 6.18 9.25 13.78
C VAL A 140 5.17 9.32 14.93
N ARG A 141 5.44 8.64 16.05
CA ARG A 141 4.52 8.61 17.21
C ARG A 141 4.52 9.89 18.06
N ASN A 142 5.51 10.76 17.89
CA ASN A 142 5.63 12.01 18.63
C ASN A 142 5.44 13.22 17.72
N GLU A 143 6.46 13.54 16.91
CA GLU A 143 6.51 14.76 16.09
C GLU A 143 5.39 14.77 15.05
N LEU A 144 5.26 13.70 14.24
CA LEU A 144 4.22 13.64 13.21
C LEU A 144 2.82 13.58 13.83
N ALA A 145 2.65 12.80 14.90
CA ALA A 145 1.36 12.70 15.59
C ALA A 145 0.87 14.06 16.12
N SER A 146 1.79 14.89 16.64
CA SER A 146 1.46 16.24 17.11
C SER A 146 1.03 17.21 16.00
N ARG A 147 1.43 16.94 14.76
CA ARG A 147 1.12 17.77 13.58
C ARG A 147 -0.12 17.31 12.83
N VAL A 148 -0.35 16.00 12.76
CA VAL A 148 -1.35 15.39 11.89
C VAL A 148 -2.53 14.86 12.68
N ALA A 149 -2.31 13.80 13.47
CA ALA A 149 -3.31 13.19 14.34
C ALA A 149 -2.66 12.16 15.27
N ASP A 150 -3.34 11.87 16.38
CA ASP A 150 -3.02 10.72 17.21
C ASP A 150 -3.00 9.43 16.37
N ASN A 151 -2.06 8.53 16.68
CA ASN A 151 -1.87 7.26 16.00
C ASN A 151 -1.58 7.34 14.48
N VAL A 152 -1.20 8.51 13.94
CA VAL A 152 -0.78 8.67 12.54
C VAL A 152 0.24 7.60 12.11
N THR A 153 0.12 7.20 10.84
CA THR A 153 0.99 6.20 10.20
C THR A 153 1.62 6.82 8.95
N VAL A 154 2.69 6.20 8.47
CA VAL A 154 3.35 6.59 7.22
C VAL A 154 3.09 5.53 6.13
N PRO A 155 2.95 5.93 4.85
CA PRO A 155 3.19 7.27 4.34
C PRO A 155 2.07 8.26 4.72
N ALA A 156 2.48 9.51 4.91
CA ALA A 156 1.58 10.66 5.03
C ALA A 156 2.09 11.77 4.10
N LEU A 157 1.18 12.54 3.51
CA LEU A 157 1.49 13.61 2.57
C LEU A 157 0.98 14.93 3.13
N GLU A 158 1.86 15.91 3.32
CA GLU A 158 1.48 17.31 3.53
C GLU A 158 1.28 17.98 2.17
N LEU A 159 0.19 18.74 2.04
CA LEU A 159 -0.12 19.54 0.87
C LEU A 159 0.36 20.98 1.04
N SER A 160 0.38 21.74 -0.05
CA SER A 160 0.84 23.14 -0.06
C SER A 160 0.01 24.09 0.82
N ASP A 161 -1.23 23.72 1.14
CA ASP A 161 -2.11 24.48 2.04
C ASP A 161 -1.94 24.07 3.51
N GLY A 162 -1.00 23.17 3.81
CA GLY A 162 -0.73 22.66 5.15
C GLY A 162 -1.66 21.53 5.61
N SER A 163 -2.63 21.12 4.79
CA SER A 163 -3.45 19.94 5.08
C SER A 163 -2.67 18.64 4.86
N HIS A 164 -3.16 17.54 5.46
CA HIS A 164 -2.50 16.25 5.40
C HIS A 164 -3.42 15.18 4.80
N ILE A 165 -2.82 14.26 4.06
CA ILE A 165 -3.45 13.02 3.61
C ILE A 165 -2.66 11.87 4.22
N VAL A 166 -3.35 11.06 5.01
CA VAL A 166 -2.81 9.81 5.56
C VAL A 166 -3.40 8.63 4.80
N ASP A 167 -2.79 7.47 4.99
CA ASP A 167 -3.10 6.23 4.27
C ASP A 167 -2.65 6.25 2.80
N SER A 168 -1.90 5.21 2.44
CA SER A 168 -1.26 5.12 1.14
C SER A 168 -2.24 4.91 -0.02
N TRP A 169 -3.42 4.32 0.23
CA TRP A 169 -4.47 4.19 -0.78
C TRP A 169 -5.16 5.54 -1.04
N ASN A 170 -5.47 6.28 0.02
CA ASN A 170 -6.01 7.65 -0.08
C ASN A 170 -5.04 8.59 -0.82
N ILE A 171 -3.74 8.47 -0.56
CA ILE A 171 -2.71 9.21 -1.31
C ILE A 171 -2.73 8.82 -2.79
N ALA A 172 -2.77 7.54 -3.12
CA ALA A 172 -2.83 7.08 -4.52
C ALA A 172 -4.08 7.63 -5.25
N GLU A 173 -5.25 7.65 -4.59
CA GLU A 173 -6.46 8.25 -5.15
C GLU A 173 -6.36 9.77 -5.32
N TYR A 174 -5.72 10.47 -4.38
CA TYR A 174 -5.48 11.90 -4.48
C TYR A 174 -4.59 12.22 -5.68
N LEU A 175 -3.47 11.50 -5.82
CA LEU A 175 -2.49 11.67 -6.89
C LEU A 175 -3.13 11.41 -8.26
N GLU A 176 -3.88 10.31 -8.38
CA GLU A 176 -4.62 9.94 -9.59
C GLU A 176 -5.58 11.06 -10.05
N ARG A 177 -6.36 11.64 -9.12
CA ARG A 177 -7.36 12.68 -9.46
C ARG A 177 -6.75 14.01 -9.90
N ARG A 178 -5.48 14.27 -9.58
CA ARG A 178 -4.84 15.60 -9.72
C ARG A 178 -3.67 15.62 -10.71
N HIS A 179 -3.43 14.52 -11.42
CA HIS A 179 -2.38 14.48 -12.42
C HIS A 179 -2.80 15.17 -13.73
N PRO A 180 -2.00 16.11 -14.27
CA PRO A 180 -2.36 16.87 -15.47
C PRO A 180 -2.47 16.03 -16.75
N GLN A 181 -1.83 14.85 -16.82
CA GLN A 181 -1.83 13.99 -18.01
C GLN A 181 -2.80 12.80 -17.89
N GLY A 182 -3.68 12.81 -16.88
CA GLY A 182 -4.75 11.82 -16.69
C GLY A 182 -4.42 10.70 -15.71
N TYR A 183 -5.33 9.71 -15.69
CA TYR A 183 -5.32 8.55 -14.80
C TYR A 183 -4.16 7.60 -15.16
N ARG A 184 -3.08 7.62 -14.36
CA ARG A 184 -1.87 6.81 -14.60
C ARG A 184 -1.57 5.85 -13.46
N VAL A 185 -1.97 6.18 -12.23
CA VAL A 185 -1.76 5.33 -11.05
C VAL A 185 -2.58 4.06 -11.17
N PHE A 186 -3.88 4.19 -11.45
CA PHE A 186 -4.75 3.03 -11.65
C PHE A 186 -5.07 2.79 -13.12
N GLY A 187 -5.06 3.83 -13.97
CA GLY A 187 -5.43 3.71 -15.37
C GLY A 187 -6.94 3.54 -15.54
N ASP A 188 -7.44 2.30 -15.44
CA ASP A 188 -8.85 1.98 -15.58
C ASP A 188 -9.48 1.30 -14.34
N SER A 189 -10.79 1.10 -14.39
CA SER A 189 -11.52 0.51 -13.27
C SER A 189 -11.14 -0.95 -12.98
N ALA A 190 -10.70 -1.71 -13.98
CA ALA A 190 -10.32 -3.11 -13.81
C ALA A 190 -8.98 -3.21 -13.10
N THR A 191 -8.02 -2.39 -13.51
CA THR A 191 -6.70 -2.26 -12.90
C THR A 191 -6.80 -1.70 -11.49
N LYS A 192 -7.70 -0.74 -11.21
CA LYS A 192 -7.98 -0.31 -9.84
C LYS A 192 -8.50 -1.45 -8.94
N ARG A 193 -9.42 -2.28 -9.45
CA ARG A 193 -9.91 -3.46 -8.72
C ARG A 193 -8.81 -4.51 -8.50
N LEU A 194 -7.94 -4.70 -9.50
CA LEU A 194 -6.76 -5.56 -9.36
C LEU A 194 -5.83 -5.03 -8.26
N ALA A 195 -5.53 -3.73 -8.24
CA ALA A 195 -4.72 -3.11 -7.21
C ALA A 195 -5.33 -3.26 -5.81
N ALA A 196 -6.66 -3.08 -5.67
CA ALA A 196 -7.37 -3.28 -4.41
C ALA A 196 -7.28 -4.75 -3.94
N MET A 197 -7.47 -5.70 -4.86
CA MET A 197 -7.34 -7.13 -4.57
C MET A 197 -5.92 -7.46 -4.12
N LEU A 198 -4.89 -6.97 -4.83
CA LEU A 198 -3.49 -7.19 -4.47
C LEU A 198 -3.13 -6.53 -3.12
N ASN A 199 -3.72 -5.38 -2.81
CA ASN A 199 -3.51 -4.69 -1.53
C ASN A 199 -4.03 -5.54 -0.37
N GLN A 200 -5.19 -6.16 -0.55
CA GLN A 200 -5.73 -7.10 0.42
C GLN A 200 -4.93 -8.42 0.46
N PHE A 201 -4.60 -8.99 -0.71
CA PHE A 201 -3.80 -10.21 -0.84
C PHE A 201 -2.45 -10.10 -0.11
N GLY A 202 -1.76 -8.98 -0.28
CA GLY A 202 -0.51 -8.72 0.43
C GLY A 202 -0.67 -8.81 1.96
N LYS A 203 -1.71 -8.17 2.49
CA LYS A 203 -1.99 -8.16 3.94
C LYS A 203 -2.45 -9.50 4.48
N THR A 204 -3.37 -10.17 3.82
CA THR A 204 -4.03 -11.36 4.38
C THR A 204 -3.40 -12.68 3.96
N VAL A 205 -2.66 -12.70 2.86
CA VAL A 205 -2.06 -13.91 2.29
C VAL A 205 -0.54 -13.91 2.39
N LEU A 206 0.13 -12.80 2.07
CA LEU A 206 1.59 -12.73 2.12
C LEU A 206 2.14 -12.39 3.50
N ALA A 207 1.57 -11.39 4.19
CA ALA A 207 2.06 -10.92 5.49
C ALA A 207 2.20 -12.02 6.55
N PRO A 208 1.29 -13.02 6.66
CA PRO A 208 1.46 -14.13 7.60
C PRO A 208 2.73 -14.94 7.43
N HIS A 209 3.28 -14.99 6.21
CA HIS A 209 4.45 -15.78 5.89
C HIS A 209 5.71 -14.94 5.75
N ILE A 210 5.60 -13.71 5.23
CA ILE A 210 6.73 -12.79 5.07
C ILE A 210 7.06 -12.07 6.39
N GLY A 211 6.04 -11.65 7.15
CA GLY A 211 6.20 -10.88 8.38
C GLY A 211 7.16 -11.53 9.39
N PRO A 212 6.94 -12.79 9.79
CA PRO A 212 7.83 -13.48 10.72
C PRO A 212 9.29 -13.56 10.24
N LEU A 213 9.53 -13.63 8.93
CA LEU A 213 10.87 -13.66 8.34
C LEU A 213 11.55 -12.28 8.35
N ALA A 214 10.80 -11.22 8.07
CA ALA A 214 11.31 -9.86 7.90
C ALA A 214 11.55 -9.12 9.23
N GLN A 215 10.74 -9.40 10.25
CA GLN A 215 10.72 -8.64 11.51
C GLN A 215 12.06 -8.53 12.24
N LYS A 216 12.89 -9.58 12.22
CA LYS A 216 14.24 -9.54 12.82
C LYS A 216 15.13 -8.51 12.14
N GLY A 217 15.12 -8.48 10.81
CA GLY A 217 15.91 -7.51 10.06
C GLY A 217 15.36 -6.10 10.17
N VAL A 218 14.02 -5.95 10.22
CA VAL A 218 13.38 -4.66 10.55
C VAL A 218 13.88 -4.15 11.90
N HIS A 219 13.83 -4.97 12.95
CA HIS A 219 14.35 -4.54 14.25
C HIS A 219 15.84 -4.18 14.20
N ALA A 220 16.65 -4.90 13.44
CA ALA A 220 18.10 -4.67 13.34
C ALA A 220 18.48 -3.37 12.60
N MET A 221 17.63 -2.87 11.69
CA MET A 221 17.88 -1.62 10.95
C MET A 221 17.36 -0.36 11.65
N LEU A 222 16.59 -0.51 12.73
CA LEU A 222 16.06 0.61 13.49
C LEU A 222 17.11 1.18 14.46
N ASP A 223 16.98 2.45 14.79
CA ASP A 223 17.68 3.03 15.93
C ASP A 223 17.24 2.34 17.24
N LYS A 224 18.04 2.50 18.29
CA LYS A 224 17.84 1.80 19.58
C LYS A 224 16.45 2.04 20.19
N GLU A 225 15.93 3.26 20.11
CA GLU A 225 14.64 3.60 20.72
C GLU A 225 13.49 3.04 19.89
N SER A 226 13.54 3.20 18.57
CA SER A 226 12.58 2.62 17.64
C SER A 226 12.57 1.10 17.69
N ALA A 227 13.73 0.45 17.88
CA ALA A 227 13.83 -1.01 18.01
C ALA A 227 13.12 -1.51 19.28
N SER A 228 13.31 -0.81 20.42
CA SER A 228 12.58 -1.12 21.67
C SER A 228 11.09 -0.88 21.51
N TYR A 229 10.67 0.27 20.96
CA TYR A 229 9.26 0.54 20.67
C TYR A 229 8.67 -0.54 19.75
N PHE A 230 9.41 -0.94 18.71
CA PHE A 230 8.98 -1.97 17.77
C PHE A 230 8.70 -3.28 18.49
N ALA A 231 9.70 -3.82 19.21
CA ALA A 231 9.61 -5.10 19.90
C ALA A 231 8.62 -5.10 21.06
N ASP A 232 8.57 -4.03 21.85
CA ASP A 232 7.82 -4.00 23.09
C ASP A 232 6.36 -3.58 22.89
N VAL A 233 6.10 -2.69 21.92
CA VAL A 233 4.80 -2.05 21.72
C VAL A 233 4.23 -2.38 20.35
N LYS A 234 4.94 -2.08 19.25
CA LYS A 234 4.36 -2.15 17.91
C LYS A 234 3.97 -3.57 17.51
N ILE A 235 4.85 -4.55 17.75
CA ILE A 235 4.55 -5.96 17.49
C ILE A 235 4.30 -6.76 18.77
N GLY A 236 4.67 -6.18 19.92
CA GLY A 236 4.48 -6.77 21.25
C GLY A 236 5.51 -7.83 21.64
N LYS A 237 5.85 -7.86 22.93
CA LYS A 237 6.89 -8.73 23.51
C LYS A 237 6.69 -10.22 23.22
N ALA A 238 5.46 -10.72 23.29
CA ALA A 238 5.15 -12.12 23.04
C ALA A 238 5.48 -12.54 21.60
N ARG A 239 5.09 -11.70 20.63
CA ARG A 239 5.39 -11.93 19.22
C ARG A 239 6.87 -11.79 18.93
N TRP A 240 7.50 -10.75 19.51
CA TRP A 240 8.93 -10.56 19.37
C TRP A 240 9.71 -11.76 19.89
N ALA A 241 9.32 -12.33 21.04
CA ALA A 241 9.92 -13.55 21.57
C ALA A 241 9.76 -14.74 20.61
N LYS A 242 8.55 -14.95 20.05
CA LYS A 242 8.29 -16.01 19.08
C LYS A 242 9.16 -15.88 17.83
N VAL A 243 9.22 -14.69 17.24
CA VAL A 243 10.04 -14.44 16.05
C VAL A 243 11.52 -14.52 16.36
N SER A 244 11.95 -14.03 17.52
CA SER A 244 13.33 -14.15 18.03
C SER A 244 13.76 -15.61 18.16
N ALA A 245 12.86 -16.49 18.61
CA ALA A 245 13.12 -17.91 18.81
C ALA A 245 12.85 -18.81 17.58
N MET A 246 12.46 -18.23 16.43
CA MET A 246 12.13 -19.00 15.22
C MET A 246 13.24 -19.96 14.82
N THR A 247 12.89 -21.23 14.68
CA THR A 247 13.78 -22.31 14.26
C THR A 247 14.00 -22.32 12.74
N PRO A 248 15.07 -22.97 12.23
CA PRO A 248 15.27 -23.13 10.80
C PRO A 248 14.09 -23.82 10.08
N ALA A 249 13.46 -24.82 10.72
CA ALA A 249 12.32 -25.53 10.13
C ALA A 249 11.08 -24.63 9.98
N GLU A 250 10.78 -23.79 10.97
CA GLU A 250 9.69 -22.81 10.89
C GLU A 250 9.97 -21.75 9.82
N ARG A 251 11.22 -21.28 9.72
CA ARG A 251 11.65 -20.37 8.65
C ARG A 251 11.41 -21.00 7.28
N ASP A 252 11.83 -22.24 7.08
CA ASP A 252 11.63 -22.96 5.82
C ASP A 252 10.14 -23.12 5.50
N ALA A 253 9.30 -23.42 6.50
CA ALA A 253 7.85 -23.49 6.32
C ALA A 253 7.27 -22.15 5.86
N HIS A 254 7.66 -21.03 6.46
CA HIS A 254 7.24 -19.69 6.03
C HIS A 254 7.68 -19.38 4.59
N VAL A 255 8.91 -19.72 4.21
CA VAL A 255 9.40 -19.54 2.83
C VAL A 255 8.60 -20.36 1.84
N GLN A 256 8.37 -21.65 2.12
CA GLN A 256 7.59 -22.51 1.23
C GLN A 256 6.14 -22.03 1.08
N GLN A 257 5.52 -21.57 2.17
CA GLN A 257 4.18 -21.00 2.10
C GLN A 257 4.16 -19.71 1.26
N ALA A 258 5.12 -18.80 1.44
CA ALA A 258 5.19 -17.58 0.62
C ALA A 258 5.35 -17.92 -0.88
N ILE A 259 6.22 -18.88 -1.23
CA ILE A 259 6.39 -19.36 -2.61
C ILE A 259 5.07 -19.92 -3.17
N ALA A 260 4.39 -20.77 -2.40
CA ALA A 260 3.14 -21.38 -2.82
C ALA A 260 2.02 -20.34 -3.03
N LYS A 261 1.93 -19.32 -2.17
CA LYS A 261 0.94 -18.26 -2.31
C LYS A 261 1.20 -17.36 -3.52
N LEU A 262 2.46 -17.19 -3.93
CA LEU A 262 2.81 -16.44 -5.14
C LEU A 262 2.43 -17.15 -6.44
N GLU A 263 2.00 -18.41 -6.42
CA GLU A 263 1.55 -19.13 -7.63
C GLU A 263 0.40 -18.40 -8.35
N VAL A 264 -0.50 -17.73 -7.62
CA VAL A 264 -1.58 -16.94 -8.25
C VAL A 264 -1.05 -15.77 -9.07
N VAL A 265 0.05 -15.15 -8.62
CA VAL A 265 0.73 -14.07 -9.35
C VAL A 265 1.49 -14.64 -10.55
N ASN A 266 2.13 -15.80 -10.38
CA ASN A 266 2.77 -16.52 -11.49
C ASN A 266 1.76 -16.84 -12.60
N ALA A 267 0.58 -17.34 -12.24
CA ALA A 267 -0.53 -17.59 -13.17
C ALA A 267 -0.98 -16.30 -13.89
N MET A 268 -1.09 -15.19 -13.16
CA MET A 268 -1.43 -13.88 -13.74
C MET A 268 -0.40 -13.42 -14.79
N LEU A 269 0.89 -13.48 -14.47
CA LEU A 269 1.99 -13.07 -15.37
C LEU A 269 2.20 -14.01 -16.57
N THR A 270 1.64 -15.21 -16.53
CA THR A 270 1.76 -16.20 -17.62
C THR A 270 0.50 -16.32 -18.46
N CYS A 271 -0.63 -15.79 -17.97
CA CYS A 271 -1.87 -15.71 -18.72
C CYS A 271 -1.64 -14.98 -20.05
N GLU A 272 -2.18 -15.52 -21.14
CA GLU A 272 -2.07 -14.87 -22.44
C GLU A 272 -3.02 -13.67 -22.46
N GLY A 273 -2.47 -12.46 -22.49
CA GLY A 273 -3.26 -11.26 -22.75
C GLY A 273 -3.90 -11.38 -24.14
N GLY A 274 -5.23 -11.20 -24.22
CA GLY A 274 -5.89 -10.93 -25.50
C GLY A 274 -5.33 -9.64 -26.10
N ALA A 275 -5.39 -9.50 -27.43
CA ALA A 275 -4.94 -8.29 -28.10
C ALA A 275 -5.54 -7.05 -27.42
N ASP A 276 -4.68 -6.08 -27.08
CA ASP A 276 -5.04 -4.82 -26.42
C ASP A 276 -6.32 -4.27 -27.03
N SER A 277 -7.42 -4.39 -26.29
CA SER A 277 -8.72 -3.88 -26.74
C SER A 277 -8.78 -2.41 -26.38
N THR A 278 -8.01 -1.59 -27.10
CA THR A 278 -8.27 -0.15 -27.16
C THR A 278 -9.28 0.09 -28.28
N PRO A 279 -10.56 0.38 -28.01
CA PRO A 279 -11.45 0.83 -29.07
C PRO A 279 -11.13 2.30 -29.33
N ALA A 280 -10.30 2.58 -30.34
CA ALA A 280 -10.31 3.90 -30.95
C ALA A 280 -11.65 4.06 -31.71
N PRO A 281 -12.39 5.17 -31.54
CA PRO A 281 -13.63 5.37 -32.27
C PRO A 281 -13.34 5.54 -33.77
N PRO A 282 -14.20 5.04 -34.67
CA PRO A 282 -13.99 5.21 -36.10
C PRO A 282 -14.30 6.67 -36.47
N VAL A 283 -13.29 7.38 -36.98
CA VAL A 283 -13.51 8.62 -37.71
C VAL A 283 -14.28 8.26 -38.98
N ALA A 284 -15.53 8.72 -39.05
CA ALA A 284 -16.38 8.54 -40.20
C ALA A 284 -15.81 9.31 -41.42
N GLY A 285 -15.69 8.62 -42.55
CA GLY A 285 -15.58 9.25 -43.86
C GLY A 285 -14.41 8.74 -44.69
N SER A 286 -14.67 7.76 -45.57
CA SER A 286 -14.44 7.90 -47.01
C SER A 286 -14.64 6.56 -47.70
N THR A 287 -15.57 6.54 -48.63
CA THR A 287 -15.82 5.48 -49.61
C THR A 287 -14.71 5.46 -50.66
N ALA A 288 -13.95 4.37 -50.78
CA ALA A 288 -13.35 3.95 -52.06
C ALA A 288 -12.82 2.50 -51.99
N SER A 289 -13.30 1.68 -52.92
CA SER A 289 -12.88 0.31 -53.20
C SER A 289 -11.50 0.26 -53.86
N THR A 290 -10.61 -0.67 -53.49
CA THR A 290 -9.61 -1.38 -54.34
C THR A 290 -8.79 -2.40 -53.51
N PRO A 291 -8.09 -3.37 -54.14
CA PRO A 291 -8.15 -4.78 -53.74
C PRO A 291 -7.02 -5.27 -52.80
N LEU A 292 -7.29 -6.46 -52.25
CA LEU A 292 -6.41 -7.34 -51.46
C LEU A 292 -4.96 -7.37 -51.98
N VAL A 293 -4.06 -6.76 -51.23
CA VAL A 293 -2.63 -7.05 -51.24
C VAL A 293 -2.36 -7.90 -50.00
N ASP A 294 -2.01 -9.16 -50.21
CA ASP A 294 -1.41 -10.03 -49.18
C ASP A 294 -0.07 -9.44 -48.77
N SER A 295 -0.13 -8.49 -47.85
CA SER A 295 1.05 -8.03 -47.12
C SER A 295 1.20 -8.96 -45.94
N ALA A 296 2.07 -9.97 -46.12
CA ALA A 296 2.60 -10.77 -45.03
C ALA A 296 3.27 -9.83 -44.02
N THR A 297 2.48 -9.30 -43.09
CA THR A 297 2.99 -8.60 -41.93
C THR A 297 3.70 -9.64 -41.11
N ASN A 298 5.03 -9.55 -41.17
CA ASN A 298 5.95 -10.26 -40.30
C ASN A 298 5.55 -9.91 -38.87
N GLY A 299 4.66 -10.72 -38.28
CA GLY A 299 4.06 -10.48 -36.99
C GLY A 299 5.15 -10.52 -35.94
N ARG A 300 5.72 -9.36 -35.62
CA ARG A 300 6.40 -9.16 -34.34
C ARG A 300 5.36 -9.49 -33.30
N ARG A 301 5.45 -10.72 -32.78
CA ARG A 301 4.70 -11.16 -31.61
C ARG A 301 4.86 -10.05 -30.58
N ALA A 302 3.80 -9.30 -30.28
CA ALA A 302 3.84 -8.25 -29.29
C ALA A 302 4.49 -8.85 -28.04
N SER A 303 5.56 -8.23 -27.55
CA SER A 303 6.24 -8.71 -26.36
C SER A 303 5.20 -8.81 -25.25
N LYS A 304 5.02 -9.98 -24.64
CA LYS A 304 4.12 -10.11 -23.48
C LYS A 304 4.58 -9.08 -22.44
N SER A 305 3.67 -8.20 -22.01
CA SER A 305 3.99 -7.22 -20.98
C SER A 305 4.46 -7.94 -19.72
N VAL A 306 5.42 -7.35 -19.04
CA VAL A 306 5.93 -7.86 -17.77
C VAL A 306 5.09 -7.37 -16.59
N TRP A 307 4.21 -6.39 -16.79
CA TRP A 307 3.40 -5.74 -15.75
C TRP A 307 2.08 -6.47 -15.51
N LEU A 308 1.58 -6.43 -14.27
CA LEU A 308 0.39 -7.17 -13.85
C LEU A 308 -0.88 -6.73 -14.59
N ALA A 309 -0.98 -5.44 -14.92
CA ALA A 309 -2.09 -4.86 -15.66
C ALA A 309 -1.89 -4.90 -17.19
N GLY A 310 -0.75 -5.39 -17.68
CA GLY A 310 -0.35 -5.24 -19.07
C GLY A 310 0.22 -3.84 -19.39
N GLY A 311 0.30 -3.51 -20.68
CA GLY A 311 0.82 -2.21 -21.15
C GLY A 311 2.34 -2.04 -21.04
N ASP A 312 2.80 -0.81 -21.25
CA ASP A 312 4.23 -0.46 -21.32
C ASP A 312 4.82 0.04 -19.98
N GLU A 313 3.97 0.50 -19.05
CA GLU A 313 4.39 1.03 -17.74
C GLU A 313 3.73 0.25 -16.58
N PRO A 314 4.39 0.12 -15.41
CA PRO A 314 3.77 -0.47 -14.23
C PRO A 314 2.69 0.45 -13.66
N THR A 315 1.78 -0.14 -12.90
CA THR A 315 0.66 0.57 -12.25
C THR A 315 0.72 0.43 -10.73
N HIS A 316 -0.22 1.06 -10.01
CA HIS A 316 -0.35 0.87 -8.56
C HIS A 316 -0.51 -0.60 -8.16
N ALA A 317 -1.10 -1.44 -9.03
CA ALA A 317 -1.19 -2.88 -8.82
C ALA A 317 0.20 -3.53 -8.66
N ASP A 318 1.14 -3.17 -9.52
CA ASP A 318 2.53 -3.62 -9.44
C ASP A 318 3.19 -3.10 -8.17
N PHE A 319 3.02 -1.83 -7.84
CA PHE A 319 3.69 -1.20 -6.70
C PHE A 319 3.23 -1.76 -5.35
N VAL A 320 1.94 -2.07 -5.22
CA VAL A 320 1.38 -2.74 -4.04
C VAL A 320 2.07 -4.07 -3.79
N LEU A 321 2.21 -4.92 -4.81
CA LEU A 321 2.86 -6.21 -4.67
C LEU A 321 4.38 -6.05 -4.47
N PHE A 322 5.00 -5.11 -5.18
CA PHE A 322 6.44 -4.85 -5.09
C PHE A 322 6.85 -4.34 -3.72
N GLY A 323 5.99 -3.59 -3.03
CA GLY A 323 6.18 -3.23 -1.64
C GLY A 323 6.43 -4.46 -0.74
N TRP A 324 5.74 -5.59 -0.99
CA TRP A 324 5.97 -6.82 -0.25
C TRP A 324 7.29 -7.52 -0.62
N TYR A 325 7.75 -7.40 -1.87
CA TYR A 325 9.10 -7.82 -2.24
C TYR A 325 10.15 -7.03 -1.46
N VAL A 326 10.04 -5.70 -1.46
CA VAL A 326 10.94 -4.81 -0.69
C VAL A 326 10.89 -5.15 0.80
N PHE A 327 9.70 -5.32 1.38
CA PHE A 327 9.60 -5.72 2.79
C PHE A 327 10.26 -7.08 3.08
N THR A 328 10.20 -8.03 2.14
CA THR A 328 10.85 -9.34 2.28
C THR A 328 12.37 -9.24 2.32
N ARG A 329 12.97 -8.24 1.67
CA ARG A 329 14.42 -8.03 1.69
C ARG A 329 14.96 -7.73 3.09
N ALA A 330 14.12 -7.24 4.02
CA ALA A 330 14.48 -7.16 5.43
C ALA A 330 14.79 -8.55 6.06
N ALA A 331 14.27 -9.65 5.50
CA ALA A 331 14.65 -11.01 5.91
C ALA A 331 16.04 -11.44 5.37
N GLY A 332 16.74 -10.57 4.65
CA GLY A 332 18.02 -10.79 4.00
C GLY A 332 17.89 -11.23 2.53
N ALA A 333 18.91 -10.87 1.73
CA ALA A 333 18.93 -11.10 0.28
C ALA A 333 18.74 -12.57 -0.12
N LYS A 334 19.23 -13.52 0.69
CA LYS A 334 19.04 -14.96 0.45
C LYS A 334 17.56 -15.35 0.52
N THR A 335 16.88 -14.99 1.62
CA THR A 335 15.46 -15.31 1.85
C THR A 335 14.57 -14.64 0.80
N ALA A 336 14.83 -13.36 0.49
CA ALA A 336 14.09 -12.66 -0.55
C ALA A 336 14.23 -13.34 -1.92
N ARG A 337 15.44 -13.77 -2.28
CA ARG A 337 15.67 -14.51 -3.54
C ARG A 337 14.97 -15.87 -3.54
N GLU A 338 15.03 -16.62 -2.45
CA GLU A 338 14.34 -17.92 -2.35
C GLU A 338 12.84 -17.80 -2.62
N ILE A 339 12.19 -16.75 -2.09
CA ILE A 339 10.75 -16.55 -2.27
C ILE A 339 10.44 -16.00 -3.67
N TRP A 340 11.02 -14.87 -4.03
CA TRP A 340 10.59 -14.09 -5.19
C TRP A 340 11.22 -14.54 -6.51
N HIS A 341 12.25 -15.40 -6.47
CA HIS A 341 12.86 -15.99 -7.66
C HIS A 341 12.49 -17.47 -7.85
N ALA A 342 11.61 -18.04 -7.02
CA ALA A 342 11.12 -19.40 -7.19
C ALA A 342 10.37 -19.57 -8.53
N HIS A 343 9.62 -18.54 -8.92
CA HIS A 343 8.87 -18.49 -10.18
C HIS A 343 9.59 -17.59 -11.19
N LYS A 344 9.96 -18.12 -12.36
CA LYS A 344 10.70 -17.35 -13.39
C LYS A 344 9.96 -16.07 -13.84
N PRO A 345 8.64 -16.05 -14.06
CA PRO A 345 7.91 -14.84 -14.43
C PRO A 345 7.97 -13.76 -13.35
N ILE A 346 7.80 -14.15 -12.07
CA ILE A 346 7.90 -13.23 -10.94
C ILE A 346 9.32 -12.68 -10.82
N ALA A 347 10.35 -13.51 -10.99
CA ALA A 347 11.74 -13.07 -10.98
C ALA A 347 12.02 -12.00 -12.05
N LYS A 348 11.45 -12.15 -13.25
CA LYS A 348 11.54 -11.16 -14.33
C LYS A 348 10.79 -9.88 -13.99
N TRP A 349 9.60 -9.99 -13.41
CA TRP A 349 8.81 -8.85 -12.96
C TRP A 349 9.51 -8.05 -11.85
N VAL A 350 10.12 -8.71 -10.87
CA VAL A 350 10.96 -8.07 -9.84
C VAL A 350 12.12 -7.30 -10.49
N GLN A 351 12.88 -7.95 -11.38
CA GLN A 351 14.01 -7.30 -12.06
C GLN A 351 13.56 -6.10 -12.91
N ALA A 352 12.41 -6.21 -13.57
CA ALA A 352 11.84 -5.12 -14.36
C ALA A 352 11.44 -3.93 -13.47
N LEU A 353 10.82 -4.18 -12.31
CA LEU A 353 10.47 -3.12 -11.35
C LEU A 353 11.69 -2.49 -10.68
N GLU A 354 12.71 -3.27 -10.32
CA GLU A 354 13.96 -2.70 -9.79
C GLU A 354 14.64 -1.80 -10.84
N ALA A 355 14.71 -2.25 -12.10
CA ALA A 355 15.25 -1.46 -13.20
C ALA A 355 14.40 -0.21 -13.47
N TRP A 356 13.07 -0.33 -13.46
CA TRP A 356 12.16 0.80 -13.65
C TRP A 356 12.27 1.81 -12.50
N ALA A 357 12.31 1.36 -11.26
CA ALA A 357 12.47 2.19 -10.06
C ALA A 357 13.78 3.00 -10.11
N GLY A 358 14.84 2.44 -10.70
CA GLY A 358 16.12 3.13 -10.88
C GLY A 358 16.75 3.49 -9.55
N ASP A 359 17.15 4.75 -9.36
CA ASP A 359 17.83 5.19 -8.13
C ASP A 359 17.00 4.98 -6.85
N LEU A 360 15.67 4.98 -6.92
CA LEU A 360 14.81 4.65 -5.78
C LEU A 360 15.04 3.22 -5.28
N ALA A 361 15.43 2.29 -6.15
CA ALA A 361 15.68 0.90 -5.76
C ALA A 361 16.88 0.76 -4.80
N HIS A 362 17.82 1.71 -4.85
CA HIS A 362 18.97 1.75 -3.94
C HIS A 362 18.59 2.19 -2.52
N ASP A 363 17.51 2.96 -2.38
CA ASP A 363 16.97 3.38 -1.08
C ASP A 363 16.18 2.26 -0.39
N PHE A 364 15.69 1.28 -1.15
CA PHE A 364 14.95 0.14 -0.64
C PHE A 364 15.88 -0.84 0.06
N VAL A 365 15.46 -1.31 1.24
CA VAL A 365 16.31 -2.07 2.19
C VAL A 365 16.42 -3.53 1.77
#